data_AF-A0A7K3RQD4-F1
#
_entry.id   AF-A0A7K3RQD4-F1
#
_cell.length_a   1.000
_cell.length_b   1.000
_cell.length_c   1.000
_cell.angle_alpha   90.00
_cell.angle_beta   90.00
_cell.angle_gamma   90.00
#
_symmetry.space_group_name_H-M   'P 1'
#
loop_
_entity.id
_entity.type
_entity.pdbx_description
1 polymer ?
#
loop_
_entity_poly.entity_id
_entity_poly.type
_entity_poly.pdbx_seq_one_letter_code
_entity_poly.pdbx_strand_id
1 'polypeptide(L)'
;RRVAGAAPVEPPGVTALRASLDRAEEAASDDEGTREVAAHTAFHEDIVALSGNPMLARTMEQLSGQLQLLFGMREEPQHMRAQHAVMFRYIAAGDEESAAASTLLHVRDSRAVALRSLFDDA
;
A
#
# COMPACT_ATOMS: atom_id res chain seq x y z
N ARG A 1 1.40 42.84 10.80
CA ARG A 1 1.65 41.54 11.46
C ARG A 1 0.98 40.47 10.59
N ARG A 2 1.71 39.82 9.68
CA ARG A 2 1.15 38.78 8.79
C ARG A 2 0.82 37.56 9.65
N VAL A 3 -0.40 37.06 9.53
CA VAL A 3 -0.78 35.74 10.02
C VAL A 3 -0.07 34.76 9.08
N ALA A 4 0.87 33.98 9.60
CA ALA A 4 1.49 32.91 8.85
C ALA A 4 0.36 31.96 8.42
N GLY A 5 0.14 31.84 7.11
CA GLY A 5 -0.80 30.87 6.56
C GLY A 5 -0.28 29.49 6.94
N ALA A 6 -0.97 28.81 7.85
CA ALA A 6 -0.72 27.42 8.10
C ALA A 6 -0.91 26.69 6.77
N ALA A 7 0.13 25.99 6.32
CA ALA A 7 -0.01 25.05 5.22
C ALA A 7 -1.13 24.06 5.58
N PRO A 8 -1.88 23.53 4.59
CA PRO A 8 -2.87 22.50 4.87
C PRO A 8 -2.21 21.39 5.70
N VAL A 9 -2.72 21.15 6.91
CA VAL A 9 -2.28 20.03 7.74
C VAL A 9 -2.88 18.79 7.13
N GLU A 10 -2.03 17.88 6.69
CA GLU A 10 -2.46 16.63 6.11
C GLU A 10 -3.15 15.74 7.15
N PRO A 11 -4.25 15.05 6.80
CA PRO A 11 -4.94 14.18 7.73
C PRO A 11 -3.99 13.11 8.29
N PRO A 12 -4.02 12.79 9.59
CA PRO A 12 -3.09 11.85 10.22
C PRO A 12 -2.97 10.49 9.51
N GLY A 13 -4.08 9.97 8.96
CA GLY A 13 -4.05 8.72 8.22
C GLY A 13 -3.36 8.81 6.84
N VAL A 14 -3.39 9.98 6.18
CA VAL A 14 -2.62 10.18 4.93
C VAL A 14 -1.13 10.34 5.23
N THR A 15 -0.78 10.94 6.37
CA THR A 15 0.61 10.97 6.87
C THR A 15 1.15 9.56 7.13
N ALA A 16 0.34 8.67 7.73
CA ALA A 16 0.72 7.27 7.96
C ALA A 16 0.98 6.53 6.64
N LEU A 17 0.09 6.69 5.66
CA LEU A 17 0.26 6.13 4.31
C LEU A 17 1.56 6.58 3.63
N ARG A 18 1.89 7.88 3.72
CA ARG A 18 3.15 8.36 3.15
C ARG A 18 4.33 7.68 3.84
N ALA A 19 4.31 7.62 5.17
CA ALA A 19 5.40 7.02 5.92
C ALA A 19 5.58 5.52 5.62
N SER A 20 4.52 4.78 5.30
CA SER A 20 4.64 3.38 4.86
C SER A 20 5.22 3.25 3.45
N LEU A 21 4.88 4.15 2.52
CA LEU A 21 5.53 4.19 1.20
C LEU A 21 7.00 4.60 1.25
N ASP A 22 7.34 5.65 2.01
CA ASP A 22 8.73 6.09 2.14
C ASP A 22 9.61 4.94 2.68
N ARG A 23 9.12 4.21 3.68
CA ARG A 23 9.80 3.01 4.21
C ARG A 23 9.97 1.89 3.19
N ALA A 24 8.99 1.72 2.29
CA ALA A 24 9.08 0.71 1.25
C ALA A 24 10.09 1.12 0.16
N GLU A 25 10.11 2.40 -0.24
CA GLU A 25 11.09 2.94 -1.19
C GLU A 25 12.52 2.87 -0.65
N GLU A 26 12.71 3.18 0.64
CA GLU A 26 13.99 3.00 1.33
C GLU A 26 14.42 1.52 1.32
N ALA A 27 13.55 0.61 1.74
CA ALA A 27 13.86 -0.82 1.76
C ALA A 27 14.14 -1.40 0.37
N ALA A 28 13.42 -0.95 -0.67
CA ALA A 28 13.69 -1.34 -2.05
C ALA A 28 15.05 -0.82 -2.54
N SER A 29 15.44 0.40 -2.15
CA SER A 29 16.74 0.99 -2.50
C SER A 29 17.91 0.26 -1.83
N ASP A 30 17.68 -0.31 -0.65
CA ASP A 30 18.67 -1.05 0.13
C ASP A 30 18.68 -2.57 -0.17
N ASP A 31 17.91 -3.05 -1.16
CA ASP A 31 17.76 -4.48 -1.54
C ASP A 31 17.23 -5.36 -0.38
N GLU A 32 16.30 -4.81 0.41
CA GLU A 32 15.76 -5.45 1.60
C GLU A 32 14.30 -5.84 1.41
N GLY A 33 14.08 -6.78 0.48
CA GLY A 33 12.75 -7.22 0.04
C GLY A 33 11.80 -7.62 1.16
N THR A 34 12.27 -8.26 2.24
CA THR A 34 11.41 -8.57 3.40
C THR A 34 10.86 -7.32 4.09
N ARG A 35 11.70 -6.28 4.23
CA ARG A 35 11.29 -5.00 4.82
C ARG A 35 10.38 -4.23 3.89
N GLU A 36 10.64 -4.31 2.59
CA GLU A 36 9.77 -3.73 1.56
C GLU A 36 8.37 -4.35 1.63
N VAL A 37 8.25 -5.68 1.60
CA VAL A 37 6.96 -6.40 1.68
C VAL A 37 6.21 -6.05 2.97
N ALA A 38 6.91 -5.94 4.10
CA ALA A 38 6.31 -5.53 5.37
C ALA A 38 5.79 -4.08 5.32
N ALA A 39 6.54 -3.16 4.69
CA ALA A 39 6.13 -1.78 4.52
C ALA A 39 4.91 -1.62 3.59
N HIS A 40 4.86 -2.35 2.47
CA HIS A 40 3.68 -2.39 1.61
C HIS A 40 2.47 -3.07 2.28
N THR A 41 2.69 -4.08 3.12
CA THR A 41 1.59 -4.65 3.93
C THR A 41 1.01 -3.59 4.86
N ALA A 42 1.87 -2.85 5.58
CA ALA A 42 1.44 -1.76 6.45
C ALA A 42 0.69 -0.66 5.67
N PHE A 43 1.10 -0.35 4.44
CA PHE A 43 0.37 0.58 3.56
C PHE A 43 -1.07 0.12 3.30
N HIS A 44 -1.30 -1.17 3.02
CA HIS A 44 -2.66 -1.70 2.86
C HIS A 44 -3.48 -1.64 4.15
N GLU A 45 -2.87 -1.90 5.30
CA GLU A 45 -3.51 -1.78 6.61
C GLU A 45 -3.91 -0.34 6.93
N ASP A 46 -3.04 0.62 6.61
CA ASP A 46 -3.30 2.06 6.75
C ASP A 46 -4.48 2.52 5.85
N ILE A 47 -4.57 2.02 4.61
CA ILE A 47 -5.71 2.29 3.70
C ILE A 47 -7.02 1.80 4.33
N VAL A 48 -7.01 0.59 4.86
CA VAL A 48 -8.19 0.01 5.49
C VAL A 48 -8.58 0.78 6.76
N ALA A 49 -7.59 1.22 7.55
CA ALA A 49 -7.84 2.02 8.74
C ALA A 49 -8.52 3.36 8.42
N LEU A 50 -8.17 4.00 7.28
CA LEU A 50 -8.83 5.22 6.81
C LEU A 50 -10.34 5.06 6.57
N SER A 51 -10.80 3.85 6.25
CA SER A 51 -12.23 3.61 6.01
C SER A 51 -13.07 3.66 7.28
N GLY A 52 -12.44 3.66 8.48
CA GLY A 52 -13.13 3.60 9.77
C GLY A 52 -14.00 2.35 9.95
N ASN A 53 -13.80 1.30 9.15
CA ASN A 53 -14.61 0.09 9.18
C ASN A 53 -13.89 -1.00 9.98
N PRO A 54 -14.29 -1.26 11.23
CA PRO A 54 -13.60 -2.24 12.09
C PRO A 54 -13.70 -3.68 11.57
N MET A 55 -14.75 -4.00 10.81
CA MET A 55 -14.88 -5.31 10.18
C MET A 55 -13.84 -5.49 9.08
N LEU A 56 -13.67 -4.48 8.22
CA LEU A 56 -12.68 -4.51 7.15
C LEU A 56 -11.26 -4.56 7.73
N ALA A 57 -10.97 -3.79 8.77
CA ALA A 57 -9.68 -3.80 9.47
C ALA A 57 -9.33 -5.19 10.01
N ARG A 58 -10.28 -5.84 10.69
CA ARG A 58 -10.09 -7.20 11.20
C ARG A 58 -9.91 -8.23 10.09
N THR A 59 -10.64 -8.09 8.98
CA THR A 59 -10.46 -8.96 7.81
C THR A 59 -9.07 -8.77 7.20
N MET A 60 -8.59 -7.53 7.07
CA MET A 60 -7.26 -7.24 6.54
C MET A 60 -6.17 -7.85 7.43
N GLU A 61 -6.24 -7.65 8.74
CA GLU A 61 -5.27 -8.24 9.70
C GLU A 61 -5.13 -9.75 9.53
N GLN A 62 -6.24 -10.47 9.33
CA GLN A 62 -6.22 -11.91 9.09
C GLN A 62 -5.59 -12.30 7.74
N LEU A 63 -5.81 -11.48 6.71
CA LEU A 63 -5.28 -11.70 5.36
C LEU A 63 -3.79 -11.32 5.26
N SER A 64 -3.35 -10.24 5.93
CA SER A 64 -1.97 -9.73 5.87
C SER A 64 -0.93 -10.82 6.11
N GLY A 65 -1.09 -11.62 7.16
CA GLY A 65 -0.15 -12.71 7.47
C GLY A 65 -0.13 -13.80 6.39
N GLN A 66 -1.28 -14.12 5.80
CA GLN A 66 -1.37 -15.12 4.72
C GLN A 66 -0.76 -14.58 3.41
N LEU A 67 -0.98 -13.30 3.12
CA LEU A 67 -0.43 -12.63 1.94
C LEU A 67 1.09 -12.50 2.02
N GLN A 68 1.65 -12.16 3.19
CA GLN A 68 3.10 -12.15 3.40
C GLN A 68 3.73 -13.52 3.14
N LEU A 69 3.10 -14.61 3.60
CA LEU A 69 3.56 -15.97 3.29
C LEU A 69 3.48 -16.30 1.79
N LEU A 70 2.42 -15.85 1.12
CA LEU A 70 2.17 -16.09 -0.29
C LEU A 70 3.15 -15.34 -1.21
N PHE A 71 3.40 -14.06 -0.94
CA PHE A 71 4.36 -13.27 -1.72
C PHE A 71 5.81 -13.63 -1.38
N GLY A 72 6.04 -14.29 -0.24
CA GLY A 72 7.35 -14.75 0.19
C GLY A 72 8.30 -13.60 0.50
N MET A 73 9.59 -13.90 0.66
CA MET A 73 10.65 -12.87 0.76
C MET A 73 11.12 -12.38 -0.62
N ARG A 74 10.29 -12.52 -1.65
CA ARG A 74 10.67 -12.10 -3.01
C ARG A 74 10.45 -10.59 -3.13
N GLU A 75 11.34 -9.93 -3.85
CA GLU A 75 11.15 -8.55 -4.23
C GLU A 75 9.83 -8.36 -4.96
N GLU A 76 9.17 -7.25 -4.65
CA GLU A 76 7.94 -6.89 -5.34
C GLU A 76 8.24 -6.44 -6.77
N PRO A 77 7.47 -6.87 -7.79
CA PRO A 77 7.66 -6.38 -9.14
C PRO A 77 7.56 -4.85 -9.23
N GLN A 78 8.45 -4.20 -9.98
CA GLN A 78 8.51 -2.74 -10.11
C GLN A 78 7.15 -2.08 -10.46
N HIS A 79 6.31 -2.75 -11.25
CA HIS A 79 4.99 -2.21 -11.61
C HIS A 79 4.01 -2.17 -10.42
N MET A 80 4.13 -3.06 -9.42
CA MET A 80 3.34 -3.02 -8.19
C MET A 80 3.72 -1.80 -7.33
N ARG A 81 5.03 -1.59 -7.13
CA ARG A 81 5.58 -0.40 -6.44
C ARG A 81 5.01 0.89 -7.03
N ALA A 82 5.01 0.99 -8.36
CA ALA A 82 4.44 2.14 -9.06
C ALA A 82 2.93 2.30 -8.85
N GLN A 83 2.18 1.21 -8.69
CA GLN A 83 0.74 1.25 -8.41
C GLN A 83 0.44 1.79 -7.01
N HIS A 84 1.25 1.46 -6.00
CA HIS A 84 1.07 2.00 -4.65
C HIS A 84 1.21 3.53 -4.62
N ALA A 85 2.21 4.07 -5.32
CA ALA A 85 2.38 5.52 -5.47
C ALA A 85 1.18 6.18 -6.17
N VAL A 86 0.60 5.52 -7.18
CA VAL A 86 -0.61 6.00 -7.86
C VAL A 86 -1.82 6.00 -6.93
N MET A 87 -2.02 4.92 -6.17
CA MET A 87 -3.10 4.82 -5.18
C MET A 87 -2.99 5.93 -4.13
N PHE A 88 -1.81 6.11 -3.56
CA PHE A 88 -1.54 7.16 -2.57
C PHE A 88 -1.86 8.55 -3.12
N ARG A 89 -1.46 8.85 -4.35
CA ARG A 89 -1.74 10.15 -4.97
C ARG A 89 -3.24 10.45 -5.02
N TYR A 90 -4.07 9.48 -5.40
CA TYR A 90 -5.53 9.68 -5.44
C TYR A 90 -6.14 9.79 -4.05
N ILE A 91 -5.69 8.97 -3.09
CA ILE A 91 -6.14 9.06 -1.69
C ILE A 91 -5.78 10.41 -1.08
N ALA A 92 -4.53 10.87 -1.23
CA ALA A 92 -4.06 12.14 -0.70
C ALA A 92 -4.76 13.36 -1.33
N ALA A 93 -5.20 13.22 -2.58
CA ALA A 93 -5.99 14.25 -3.27
C ALA A 93 -7.48 14.23 -2.88
N GLY A 94 -7.96 13.21 -2.15
CA GLY A 94 -9.38 13.02 -1.86
C GLY A 94 -10.22 12.58 -3.08
N ASP A 95 -9.58 12.04 -4.12
CA ASP A 95 -10.26 11.51 -5.31
C ASP A 95 -10.69 10.06 -5.06
N GLU A 96 -11.85 9.91 -4.43
CA GLU A 96 -12.39 8.60 -4.00
C GLU A 96 -12.62 7.63 -5.17
N GLU A 97 -13.09 8.12 -6.33
CA GLU A 97 -13.38 7.30 -7.49
C GLU A 97 -12.09 6.73 -8.09
N SER A 98 -11.09 7.59 -8.31
CA SER A 98 -9.79 7.15 -8.82
C SER A 98 -9.03 6.28 -7.82
N ALA A 99 -9.15 6.57 -6.51
CA ALA A 99 -8.59 5.73 -5.45
C ALA A 99 -9.19 4.32 -5.46
N ALA A 100 -10.52 4.21 -5.57
CA ALA A 100 -11.21 2.92 -5.67
C ALA A 100 -10.81 2.15 -6.93
N ALA A 101 -10.80 2.83 -8.08
CA ALA A 101 -10.46 2.21 -9.37
C ALA A 101 -9.00 1.71 -9.39
N SER A 102 -8.05 2.53 -8.93
CA SER A 102 -6.62 2.16 -8.87
C SER A 102 -6.36 1.03 -7.87
N THR A 103 -7.00 1.05 -6.70
CA THR A 103 -6.88 -0.03 -5.71
C THR A 103 -7.42 -1.36 -6.25
N LEU A 104 -8.57 -1.34 -6.92
CA LEU A 104 -9.13 -2.55 -7.53
C LEU A 104 -8.24 -3.11 -8.64
N LEU A 105 -7.66 -2.25 -9.47
CA LEU A 105 -6.70 -2.67 -10.50
C LEU A 105 -5.48 -3.33 -9.85
N HIS A 106 -4.89 -2.70 -8.84
CA HIS A 106 -3.74 -3.24 -8.11
C HIS A 106 -4.02 -4.63 -7.52
N VAL A 107 -5.18 -4.82 -6.85
CA VAL A 107 -5.55 -6.13 -6.29
C VAL A 107 -5.69 -7.20 -7.38
N ARG A 108 -6.23 -6.85 -8.55
CA ARG A 108 -6.35 -7.79 -9.68
C ARG A 108 -5.00 -8.18 -10.25
N ASP A 109 -4.11 -7.22 -10.41
CA ASP A 109 -2.76 -7.45 -10.91
C ASP A 109 -1.91 -8.24 -9.91
N SER A 110 -1.98 -7.89 -8.62
CA SER A 110 -1.36 -8.62 -7.51
C SER A 110 -1.82 -10.07 -7.47
N ARG A 111 -3.13 -10.33 -7.63
CA ARG A 111 -3.67 -11.69 -7.77
C ARG A 111 -3.08 -12.41 -8.97
N ALA A 112 -2.96 -11.76 -10.11
CA ALA A 112 -2.39 -12.36 -11.31
C ALA A 112 -0.90 -12.71 -11.11
N VAL A 113 -0.12 -11.83 -10.47
CA VAL A 113 1.27 -12.09 -10.08
C VAL A 113 1.36 -13.30 -9.15
N ALA A 114 0.56 -13.32 -8.08
CA ALA A 114 0.57 -14.43 -7.12
C ALA A 114 0.25 -15.78 -7.77
N LEU A 115 -0.75 -15.83 -8.64
CA LEU A 115 -1.11 -17.08 -9.34
C LEU A 115 0.00 -17.56 -10.26
N ARG A 116 0.66 -16.67 -11.02
CA ARG A 116 1.82 -17.05 -11.84
C ARG A 116 2.95 -17.58 -10.96
N SER A 117 3.29 -16.88 -9.88
CA SER A 117 4.35 -17.31 -8.96
C SER A 117 4.07 -18.67 -8.28
N LEU A 118 2.80 -19.02 -8.06
CA LEU A 118 2.41 -20.29 -7.45
C LEU A 118 2.35 -21.46 -8.42
N PHE A 119 1.98 -21.21 -9.68
CA PHE A 119 1.54 -22.27 -10.60
C PHE A 119 2.29 -22.30 -11.94
N ASP A 120 3.00 -21.23 -12.33
CA ASP A 120 3.75 -21.17 -13.59
C ASP A 120 5.25 -21.50 -13.42
N ASP A 121 5.67 -22.03 -12.25
CA ASP A 121 6.98 -22.67 -12.06
C ASP A 121 7.00 -24.11 -12.67
N ALA A 122 6.59 -24.25 -13.95
CA ALA A 122 6.61 -25.50 -14.74
C ALA A 122 7.37 -25.34 -16.06
#